data_AF-A0A9N8HFW9-F1
#
_entry.id   AF-A0A9N8HFW9-F1
#
_cell.length_a   1.000
_cell.length_b   1.000
_cell.length_c   1.000
_cell.angle_alpha   90.00
_cell.angle_beta   90.00
_cell.angle_gamma   90.00
#
_symmetry.space_group_name_H-M   'P 1'
#
loop_
_entity.id
_entity.type
_entity.pdbx_description
1 polymer ?
#
loop_
_entity_poly.entity_id
_entity_poly.type
_entity_poly.pdbx_seq_one_letter_code
_entity_poly.pdbx_strand_id
1 'polypeptide(L)'
;MPTSSDLFPPMHLQETDNDYYLVDEDYDENDWEPILESDCCCSISLSTDSNESDETLSIDEPECENNIKLKSLDPPALPTVSSRSVKLFLLILSIPLLLAMISASFPTADFQDGLDTLYVPGLGFSGFWFTLGRLKSIPDKASKHYVCFSAGCLGSVAILNDFSVEEMACMAETAQQRWKRGEIDRFQVVTQFVDGLVYRDFDGCLASNKNNKQSRKKNIIPINNPNLFSKLHVLTTAPTMGRAEAVMRSPTSLDELREMLIQTAWIPIATGDGLTHKGHMDGGFSFWKHPRCTKSVNLPLEAGLIFNSLNINMPVEKAYQLWNQGMEYGL
;
A
#
# COMPACT_ATOMS: atom_id res chain seq x y z
N MET A 1 -19.38 -23.16 39.62
CA MET A 1 -19.55 -22.51 38.31
C MET A 1 -20.36 -21.24 38.53
N PRO A 2 -19.73 -20.05 38.56
CA PRO A 2 -20.44 -18.78 38.59
C PRO A 2 -20.62 -18.21 37.18
N THR A 3 -21.77 -17.60 36.94
CA THR A 3 -22.18 -16.94 35.69
C THR A 3 -21.65 -15.51 35.61
N SER A 4 -21.13 -15.11 34.45
CA SER A 4 -20.46 -13.82 34.20
C SER A 4 -21.43 -12.70 33.82
N SER A 5 -22.29 -12.27 34.75
CA SER A 5 -23.23 -11.17 34.48
C SER A 5 -23.02 -9.90 35.32
N ASP A 6 -21.96 -9.80 36.12
CA ASP A 6 -21.74 -8.66 37.04
C ASP A 6 -20.43 -7.89 36.79
N LEU A 7 -20.15 -7.55 35.52
CA LEU A 7 -19.12 -6.59 35.16
C LEU A 7 -19.72 -5.67 34.11
N PHE A 8 -20.39 -4.60 34.54
CA PHE A 8 -20.48 -3.26 33.91
C PHE A 8 -21.62 -2.49 34.61
N PRO A 9 -21.37 -1.31 35.22
CA PRO A 9 -22.43 -0.46 35.74
C PRO A 9 -23.19 0.22 34.59
N PRO A 10 -24.46 0.60 34.80
CA PRO A 10 -25.28 1.22 33.76
C PRO A 10 -24.80 2.66 33.46
N MET A 11 -24.54 2.94 32.19
CA MET A 11 -24.31 4.30 31.69
C MET A 11 -25.65 5.05 31.60
N HIS A 12 -25.76 6.13 32.37
CA HIS A 12 -26.81 7.13 32.20
C HIS A 12 -26.37 8.15 31.15
N LEU A 13 -27.12 8.25 30.05
CA LEU A 13 -26.98 9.35 29.08
C LEU A 13 -27.76 10.55 29.61
N GLN A 14 -27.06 11.65 29.85
CA GLN A 14 -27.66 12.96 30.10
C GLN A 14 -27.36 13.84 28.90
N GLU A 15 -28.42 14.39 28.31
CA GLU A 15 -28.39 15.15 27.06
C GLU A 15 -28.14 16.62 27.38
N THR A 16 -26.99 17.16 26.95
CA THR A 16 -26.75 18.61 26.86
C THR A 16 -25.91 18.95 25.63
N ASP A 17 -26.27 20.06 24.99
CA ASP A 17 -25.70 20.58 23.75
C ASP A 17 -24.23 21.03 23.89
N ASN A 18 -23.46 20.74 22.82
CA ASN A 18 -22.10 21.17 22.47
C ASN A 18 -20.89 20.42 23.08
N ASP A 19 -20.08 19.92 22.15
CA ASP A 19 -18.68 19.48 22.20
C ASP A 19 -18.27 18.38 23.20
N TYR A 20 -18.00 17.19 22.68
CA TYR A 20 -17.43 16.06 23.42
C TYR A 20 -15.89 16.19 23.50
N TYR A 21 -15.38 16.27 24.73
CA TYR A 21 -14.03 15.81 25.08
C TYR A 21 -14.17 14.62 26.02
N LEU A 22 -13.41 13.55 25.76
CA LEU A 22 -13.20 12.46 26.71
C LEU A 22 -12.14 12.90 27.72
N VAL A 23 -12.50 12.97 29.00
CA VAL A 23 -11.57 13.20 30.09
C VAL A 23 -11.52 11.90 30.90
N ASP A 24 -10.38 11.21 30.86
CA ASP A 24 -10.04 10.19 31.84
C ASP A 24 -9.48 10.90 33.08
N GLU A 25 -10.20 10.81 34.21
CA GLU A 25 -9.70 11.21 35.51
C GLU A 25 -8.73 10.13 36.02
N ASP A 26 -7.43 10.35 35.79
CA ASP A 26 -6.26 9.88 36.56
C ASP A 26 -5.05 9.75 35.62
N TYR A 27 -4.49 10.87 35.17
CA TYR A 27 -3.22 10.88 34.43
C TYR A 27 -2.28 11.99 34.94
N ASP A 28 -1.07 11.58 35.31
CA ASP A 28 -0.03 12.39 35.96
C ASP A 28 0.63 13.33 34.93
N GLU A 29 0.61 14.63 35.19
CA GLU A 29 0.80 15.72 34.21
C GLU A 29 2.27 16.18 34.05
N ASN A 30 3.26 15.29 34.21
CA ASN A 30 4.68 15.70 34.23
C ASN A 30 5.66 14.96 33.29
N ASP A 31 5.18 14.17 32.32
CA ASP A 31 6.05 13.61 31.27
C ASP A 31 5.40 13.79 29.89
N TRP A 32 5.55 14.98 29.32
CA TRP A 32 5.33 15.23 27.89
C TRP A 32 6.56 15.96 27.32
N GLU A 33 7.51 15.19 26.81
CA GLU A 33 8.40 15.71 25.76
C GLU A 33 7.62 15.71 24.43
N PRO A 34 7.62 16.83 23.68
CA PRO A 34 6.97 16.88 22.38
C PRO A 34 7.65 15.92 21.42
N ILE A 35 6.89 14.97 20.87
CA ILE A 35 7.29 14.19 19.70
C ILE A 35 7.34 15.16 18.52
N LEU A 36 8.55 15.66 18.24
CA LEU A 36 8.88 16.44 17.06
C LEU A 36 8.62 15.61 15.80
N GLU A 37 8.03 16.29 14.82
CA GLU A 37 7.69 15.83 13.48
C GLU A 37 8.82 15.03 12.83
N SER A 38 8.51 13.80 12.41
CA SER A 38 9.42 12.96 11.65
C SER A 38 9.37 13.33 10.17
N ASP A 39 10.32 14.17 9.74
CA ASP A 39 10.70 14.34 8.34
C ASP A 39 11.09 12.99 7.73
N CYS A 40 10.32 12.51 6.76
CA CYS A 40 10.75 11.39 5.94
C CYS A 40 11.91 11.84 5.02
N CYS A 41 13.12 11.49 5.47
CA CYS A 41 14.33 11.28 4.67
C CYS A 41 15.07 12.52 4.12
N CYS A 42 15.50 13.40 5.03
CA CYS A 42 16.83 14.03 4.98
C CYS A 42 17.44 13.94 6.39
N SER A 43 18.22 12.90 6.69
CA SER A 43 18.84 12.79 8.03
C SER A 43 20.02 13.74 8.10
N ILE A 44 19.84 14.88 8.78
CA ILE A 44 20.97 15.68 9.26
C ILE A 44 21.66 14.86 10.34
N SER A 45 22.91 14.50 10.12
CA SER A 45 23.76 13.93 11.16
C SER A 45 24.30 15.09 11.99
N LEU A 46 23.80 15.26 13.22
CA LEU A 46 24.46 16.08 14.23
C LEU A 46 25.67 15.29 14.74
N SER A 47 26.86 15.66 14.25
CA SER A 47 28.12 15.29 14.90
C SER A 47 28.26 16.13 16.17
N THR A 48 28.03 15.52 17.33
CA THR A 48 28.42 16.09 18.61
C THR A 48 29.93 15.90 18.79
N ASP A 49 30.71 16.85 18.29
CA ASP A 49 32.06 17.04 18.79
C ASP A 49 31.96 17.76 20.14
N SER A 50 32.22 17.04 21.22
CA SER A 50 32.43 17.63 22.53
C SER A 50 33.75 18.40 22.52
N ASN A 51 33.69 19.70 22.29
CA ASN A 51 34.65 20.65 22.84
C ASN A 51 34.00 22.01 23.14
N GLU A 52 34.32 22.44 24.34
CA GLU A 52 33.93 23.61 25.10
C GLU A 52 34.55 24.91 24.54
N SER A 53 33.73 25.90 24.19
CA SER A 53 33.88 27.32 24.56
C SER A 53 32.92 28.21 23.78
N ASP A 54 32.30 29.17 24.47
CA ASP A 54 31.39 30.21 23.97
C ASP A 54 31.81 30.81 22.63
N GLU A 55 31.01 30.59 21.58
CA GLU A 55 30.99 31.42 20.39
C GLU A 55 29.56 31.49 19.84
N THR A 56 29.07 32.71 19.65
CA THR A 56 27.74 33.01 19.09
C THR A 56 27.62 32.47 17.67
N LEU A 57 26.89 31.36 17.52
CA LEU A 57 26.62 30.68 16.26
C LEU A 57 25.46 31.39 15.52
N SER A 58 25.79 32.18 14.50
CA SER A 58 24.82 32.59 13.48
C SER A 58 24.52 31.39 12.59
N ILE A 59 23.29 30.88 12.67
CA ILE A 59 22.78 29.83 11.79
C ILE A 59 22.44 30.50 10.46
N ASP A 60 23.33 30.39 9.48
CA ASP A 60 23.01 30.68 8.09
C ASP A 60 22.11 29.54 7.57
N GLU A 61 20.86 29.86 7.29
CA GLU A 61 19.93 28.97 6.59
C GLU A 61 20.56 28.56 5.24
N PRO A 62 20.72 27.26 4.95
CA PRO A 62 21.14 26.86 3.62
C PRO A 62 19.98 27.11 2.64
N GLU A 63 20.02 28.25 1.96
CA GLU A 63 19.24 28.49 0.75
C GLU A 63 19.60 27.41 -0.28
N CYS A 64 18.74 26.40 -0.42
CA CYS A 64 18.75 25.51 -1.57
C CYS A 64 18.26 26.27 -2.81
N GLU A 65 19.02 27.27 -3.27
CA GLU A 65 18.85 27.85 -4.61
C GLU A 65 19.31 26.82 -5.66
N ASN A 66 18.39 25.92 -6.02
CA ASN A 66 18.52 25.09 -7.20
C ASN A 66 18.31 25.95 -8.46
N ASN A 67 19.30 26.78 -8.80
CA ASN A 67 19.39 27.47 -10.07
C ASN A 67 19.81 26.51 -11.21
N ILE A 68 19.03 25.44 -11.40
CA ILE A 68 19.09 24.62 -12.61
C ILE A 68 18.21 25.33 -13.64
N LYS A 69 18.83 26.14 -14.50
CA LYS A 69 18.20 26.58 -15.76
C LYS A 69 17.92 25.35 -16.62
N LEU A 70 16.77 24.71 -16.40
CA LEU A 70 16.20 23.75 -17.33
C LEU A 70 15.99 24.49 -18.66
N LYS A 71 16.73 24.08 -19.68
CA LYS A 71 16.44 24.45 -21.06
C LYS A 71 15.08 23.84 -21.38
N SER A 72 14.01 24.65 -21.41
CA SER A 72 12.69 24.19 -21.80
C SER A 72 12.74 23.75 -23.26
N LEU A 73 12.85 22.45 -23.47
CA LEU A 73 12.50 21.85 -24.75
C LEU A 73 10.98 21.87 -24.81
N ASP A 74 10.44 22.75 -25.65
CA ASP A 74 9.01 22.78 -25.93
C ASP A 74 8.59 21.37 -26.37
N PRO A 75 7.69 20.70 -25.62
CA PRO A 75 7.27 19.37 -25.96
C PRO A 75 6.56 19.41 -27.32
N PRO A 76 6.78 18.40 -28.18
CA PRO A 76 6.11 18.32 -29.47
C PRO A 76 4.60 18.37 -29.24
N ALA A 77 3.90 19.25 -29.97
CA ALA A 77 2.46 19.41 -29.90
C ALA A 77 1.77 18.07 -30.22
N LEU A 78 1.32 17.39 -29.16
CA LEU A 78 0.53 16.16 -29.28
C LEU A 78 -0.85 16.52 -29.88
N PRO A 79 -1.37 15.71 -30.81
CA PRO A 79 -2.69 15.94 -31.38
C PRO A 79 -3.73 15.88 -30.28
N THR A 80 -4.46 16.98 -30.09
CA THR A 80 -5.57 17.09 -29.15
C THR A 80 -6.75 16.27 -29.67
N VAL A 81 -6.74 14.97 -29.41
CA VAL A 81 -7.92 14.13 -29.60
C VAL A 81 -8.98 14.58 -28.60
N SER A 82 -10.12 15.05 -29.10
CA SER A 82 -11.25 15.55 -28.33
C SER A 82 -11.62 14.60 -27.18
N SER A 83 -11.27 14.99 -25.94
CA SER A 83 -11.33 14.11 -24.77
C SER A 83 -12.75 13.80 -24.27
N ARG A 84 -13.78 14.39 -24.88
CA ARG A 84 -15.18 14.19 -24.44
C ARG A 84 -15.67 12.77 -24.70
N SER A 85 -15.32 12.16 -25.83
CA SER A 85 -15.81 10.83 -26.18
C SER A 85 -15.13 9.72 -25.39
N VAL A 86 -13.84 9.86 -25.08
CA VAL A 86 -13.07 8.88 -24.30
C VAL A 86 -13.51 8.89 -22.83
N LYS A 87 -13.74 10.08 -22.25
CA LYS A 87 -14.23 10.20 -20.87
C LYS A 87 -15.62 9.61 -20.69
N LEU A 88 -16.52 9.80 -21.66
CA LEU A 88 -17.87 9.25 -21.61
C LEU A 88 -17.86 7.72 -21.74
N PHE A 89 -16.99 7.17 -22.60
CA PHE A 89 -16.87 5.72 -22.77
C PHE A 89 -16.32 5.03 -21.51
N LEU A 90 -15.30 5.62 -20.87
CA LEU A 90 -14.77 5.11 -19.59
C LEU A 90 -15.81 5.17 -18.46
N LEU A 91 -16.61 6.24 -18.41
CA LEU A 91 -17.65 6.40 -17.39
C LEU A 91 -18.78 5.39 -17.59
N ILE A 92 -19.22 5.16 -18.83
CA ILE A 92 -20.26 4.16 -19.15
C ILE A 92 -19.78 2.73 -18.89
N LEU A 93 -18.50 2.42 -19.07
CA LEU A 93 -17.96 1.09 -18.78
C LEU A 93 -17.77 0.84 -17.27
N SER A 94 -17.52 1.89 -16.49
CA SER A 94 -17.32 1.79 -15.04
C SER A 94 -18.58 1.47 -14.25
N ILE A 95 -19.74 2.00 -14.66
CA ILE A 95 -21.03 1.85 -13.96
C ILE A 95 -21.55 0.39 -13.91
N PRO A 96 -21.63 -0.37 -15.02
CA PRO A 96 -22.08 -1.76 -14.99
C PRO A 96 -21.07 -2.69 -14.30
N LEU A 97 -19.77 -2.36 -14.34
CA LEU A 97 -18.75 -3.10 -13.56
C LEU A 97 -18.97 -2.87 -12.06
N LEU A 98 -19.27 -1.64 -11.64
CA LEU A 98 -19.60 -1.30 -10.26
C LEU A 98 -20.91 -1.99 -9.79
N LEU A 99 -21.93 -2.03 -10.64
CA LEU A 99 -23.23 -2.66 -10.33
C LEU A 99 -23.16 -4.20 -10.30
N ALA A 100 -22.31 -4.80 -11.13
CA ALA A 100 -22.04 -6.24 -11.09
C ALA A 100 -21.32 -6.66 -9.80
N MET A 101 -20.59 -5.74 -9.16
CA MET A 101 -19.96 -5.96 -7.84
C MET A 101 -20.97 -6.01 -6.69
N ILE A 102 -22.12 -5.34 -6.83
CA ILE A 102 -23.08 -5.15 -5.71
C ILE A 102 -24.16 -6.25 -5.66
N SER A 103 -24.50 -6.87 -6.79
CA SER A 103 -25.79 -7.57 -6.95
C SER A 103 -25.74 -9.09 -6.88
N ALA A 104 -24.58 -9.68 -6.63
CA ALA A 104 -24.45 -11.11 -6.83
C ALA A 104 -24.02 -11.84 -5.55
N SER A 105 -24.98 -12.60 -5.05
CA SER A 105 -24.82 -13.55 -3.96
C SER A 105 -24.07 -14.76 -4.50
N PHE A 106 -22.78 -14.87 -4.15
CA PHE A 106 -21.90 -15.89 -4.71
C PHE A 106 -21.68 -17.08 -3.77
N PRO A 107 -21.90 -18.32 -4.27
CA PRO A 107 -21.37 -19.53 -3.66
C PRO A 107 -20.09 -19.97 -4.38
N THR A 108 -18.97 -20.07 -3.67
CA THR A 108 -17.78 -20.80 -4.11
C THR A 108 -17.05 -21.33 -2.88
N ALA A 109 -16.67 -22.61 -2.97
CA ALA A 109 -16.16 -23.52 -1.95
C ALA A 109 -15.53 -22.88 -0.70
N ASP A 110 -15.91 -23.42 0.48
CA ASP A 110 -15.25 -23.08 1.74
C ASP A 110 -13.76 -23.46 1.65
N PHE A 111 -12.91 -22.47 1.87
CA PHE A 111 -11.47 -22.68 1.93
C PHE A 111 -11.16 -23.43 3.22
N GLN A 112 -10.65 -24.67 3.10
CA GLN A 112 -10.21 -25.58 4.17
C GLN A 112 -10.76 -25.28 5.58
N ASP A 113 -11.80 -26.01 5.97
CA ASP A 113 -12.34 -25.98 7.34
C ASP A 113 -11.21 -26.10 8.38
N GLY A 114 -11.08 -25.08 9.23
CA GLY A 114 -10.16 -25.05 10.38
C GLY A 114 -8.95 -24.13 10.27
N LEU A 115 -8.69 -23.51 9.10
CA LEU A 115 -7.64 -22.48 8.98
C LEU A 115 -8.18 -21.08 9.31
N ASP A 116 -7.40 -20.32 10.10
CA ASP A 116 -7.68 -18.91 10.40
C ASP A 116 -7.29 -18.04 9.20
N THR A 117 -8.26 -17.86 8.31
CA THR A 117 -8.05 -17.26 6.99
C THR A 117 -8.53 -15.81 6.96
N LEU A 118 -7.72 -14.97 6.36
CA LEU A 118 -7.98 -13.55 6.18
C LEU A 118 -8.02 -13.23 4.68
N TYR A 119 -9.20 -12.87 4.20
CA TYR A 119 -9.38 -12.37 2.85
C TYR A 119 -8.96 -10.90 2.76
N VAL A 120 -8.07 -10.57 1.81
CA VAL A 120 -7.51 -9.23 1.64
C VAL A 120 -7.73 -8.73 0.21
N PRO A 121 -8.77 -7.90 -0.03
CA PRO A 121 -9.05 -7.39 -1.35
C PRO A 121 -8.05 -6.30 -1.79
N GLY A 122 -7.96 -6.08 -3.10
CA GLY A 122 -7.19 -4.97 -3.66
C GLY A 122 -8.08 -3.83 -4.18
N LEU A 123 -7.52 -2.62 -4.17
CA LEU A 123 -8.13 -1.40 -4.73
C LEU A 123 -7.05 -0.45 -5.25
N GLY A 124 -6.09 -1.00 -6.01
CA GLY A 124 -4.99 -0.25 -6.62
C GLY A 124 -4.11 0.52 -5.62
N PHE A 125 -3.58 1.68 -6.02
CA PHE A 125 -2.59 2.44 -5.24
C PHE A 125 -3.12 2.91 -3.88
N SER A 126 -4.30 3.54 -3.84
CA SER A 126 -4.93 3.96 -2.57
C SER A 126 -5.31 2.78 -1.69
N GLY A 127 -5.85 1.72 -2.30
CA GLY A 127 -6.18 0.48 -1.63
C GLY A 127 -4.99 -0.15 -0.94
N PHE A 128 -3.81 -0.10 -1.55
CA PHE A 128 -2.58 -0.62 -0.94
C PHE A 128 -2.29 0.06 0.40
N TRP A 129 -2.25 1.40 0.44
CA TRP A 129 -1.92 2.15 1.65
C TRP A 129 -2.93 1.95 2.77
N PHE A 130 -4.22 2.05 2.42
CA PHE A 130 -5.30 1.84 3.38
C PHE A 130 -5.30 0.40 3.93
N THR A 131 -5.19 -0.60 3.06
CA THR A 131 -5.09 -2.01 3.47
C THR A 131 -3.85 -2.26 4.31
N LEU A 132 -2.70 -1.65 3.98
CA LEU A 132 -1.47 -1.81 4.75
C LEU A 132 -1.65 -1.36 6.21
N GLY A 133 -2.30 -0.21 6.43
CA GLY A 133 -2.64 0.27 7.78
C GLY A 133 -3.55 -0.71 8.51
N ARG A 134 -4.63 -1.14 7.85
CA ARG A 134 -5.56 -2.14 8.42
C ARG A 134 -4.91 -3.45 8.79
N LEU A 135 -3.99 -3.94 7.96
CA LEU A 135 -3.28 -5.18 8.25
C LEU A 135 -2.28 -5.03 9.39
N LYS A 136 -1.70 -3.84 9.58
CA LYS A 136 -0.74 -3.56 10.66
C LYS A 136 -1.43 -3.53 12.03
N SER A 137 -2.70 -3.13 12.11
CA SER A 137 -3.49 -3.14 13.36
C SER A 137 -3.97 -4.52 13.80
N ILE A 138 -3.80 -5.57 12.99
CA ILE A 138 -4.22 -6.93 13.33
C ILE A 138 -3.27 -7.55 14.37
N PRO A 139 -3.78 -8.01 15.52
CA PRO A 139 -2.97 -8.78 16.46
C PRO A 139 -2.61 -10.15 15.88
N ASP A 140 -1.40 -10.61 16.17
CA ASP A 140 -0.90 -11.91 15.71
C ASP A 140 -1.05 -12.13 14.19
N LYS A 141 -0.79 -11.09 13.40
CA LYS A 141 -0.81 -11.13 11.93
C LYS A 141 0.05 -12.26 11.35
N ALA A 142 1.09 -12.69 12.07
CA ALA A 142 1.94 -13.78 11.66
C ALA A 142 1.23 -15.14 11.64
N SER A 143 0.18 -15.39 12.43
CA SER A 143 -0.50 -16.70 12.46
C SER A 143 -1.55 -16.91 11.37
N LYS A 144 -1.94 -15.84 10.68
CA LYS A 144 -3.03 -15.85 9.68
C LYS A 144 -2.60 -16.44 8.33
N HIS A 145 -3.56 -17.05 7.65
CA HIS A 145 -3.45 -17.41 6.23
C HIS A 145 -4.11 -16.33 5.37
N TYR A 146 -3.34 -15.69 4.51
CA TYR A 146 -3.76 -14.56 3.69
C TYR A 146 -4.25 -15.07 2.33
N VAL A 147 -5.51 -14.81 2.02
CA VAL A 147 -6.07 -15.02 0.68
C VAL A 147 -6.30 -13.65 0.06
N CYS A 148 -5.51 -13.28 -0.94
CA CYS A 148 -5.43 -11.90 -1.38
C CYS A 148 -5.51 -11.77 -2.90
N PHE A 149 -5.81 -10.56 -3.39
CA PHE A 149 -5.54 -10.18 -4.78
C PHE A 149 -5.06 -8.73 -4.89
N SER A 150 -4.41 -8.40 -6.00
CA SER A 150 -3.98 -7.05 -6.37
C SER A 150 -3.21 -6.36 -5.24
N ALA A 151 -3.54 -5.10 -4.94
CA ALA A 151 -2.98 -4.33 -3.86
C ALA A 151 -3.06 -5.03 -2.48
N GLY A 152 -4.07 -5.88 -2.26
CA GLY A 152 -4.20 -6.67 -1.04
C GLY A 152 -3.07 -7.68 -0.86
N CYS A 153 -2.55 -8.26 -1.95
CA CYS A 153 -1.38 -9.13 -1.88
C CYS A 153 -0.10 -8.38 -1.61
N LEU A 154 0.06 -7.18 -2.17
CA LEU A 154 1.20 -6.32 -1.88
C LEU A 154 1.24 -5.98 -0.38
N GLY A 155 0.10 -5.57 0.19
CA GLY A 155 -0.02 -5.29 1.63
C GLY A 155 0.22 -6.54 2.50
N SER A 156 -0.31 -7.71 2.10
CA SER A 156 -0.09 -8.96 2.83
C SER A 156 1.38 -9.37 2.87
N VAL A 157 2.09 -9.25 1.73
CA VAL A 157 3.53 -9.52 1.65
C VAL A 157 4.32 -8.51 2.45
N ALA A 158 3.95 -7.23 2.42
CA ALA A 158 4.60 -6.20 3.22
C ALA A 158 4.55 -6.54 4.73
N ILE A 159 3.38 -6.95 5.20
CA ILE A 159 3.14 -7.30 6.60
C ILE A 159 3.83 -8.59 7.02
N LEU A 160 3.80 -9.62 6.17
CA LEU A 160 4.50 -10.88 6.45
C LEU A 160 6.03 -10.68 6.46
N ASN A 161 6.55 -9.67 5.81
CA ASN A 161 7.98 -9.34 5.82
C ASN A 161 8.37 -8.23 6.80
N ASP A 162 7.40 -7.79 7.61
CA ASP A 162 7.53 -6.70 8.58
C ASP A 162 8.17 -5.43 8.01
N PHE A 163 7.74 -5.06 6.80
CA PHE A 163 8.09 -3.77 6.26
C PHE A 163 7.40 -2.64 7.04
N SER A 164 8.15 -1.57 7.24
CA SER A 164 7.65 -0.28 7.73
C SER A 164 6.91 0.50 6.64
N VAL A 165 6.04 1.43 7.02
CA VAL A 165 5.32 2.27 6.04
C VAL A 165 6.30 3.20 5.32
N GLU A 166 7.37 3.62 5.97
CA GLU A 166 8.46 4.44 5.44
C GLU A 166 9.23 3.71 4.34
N GLU A 167 9.58 2.44 4.56
CA GLU A 167 10.21 1.59 3.53
C GLU A 167 9.29 1.44 2.31
N MET A 168 7.99 1.24 2.52
CA MET A 168 7.01 1.15 1.44
C MET A 168 6.88 2.48 0.69
N ALA A 169 6.74 3.59 1.41
CA ALA A 169 6.59 4.93 0.84
C ALA A 169 7.79 5.26 -0.02
N CYS A 170 8.98 4.96 0.47
CA CYS A 170 10.19 5.22 -0.25
C CYS A 170 10.35 4.35 -1.52
N MET A 171 9.97 3.06 -1.48
CA MET A 171 9.99 2.23 -2.68
C MET A 171 8.99 2.71 -3.74
N ALA A 172 7.79 3.10 -3.32
CA ALA A 172 6.80 3.70 -4.20
C ALA A 172 7.31 5.00 -4.83
N GLU A 173 7.85 5.90 -4.02
CA GLU A 173 8.42 7.17 -4.49
C GLU A 173 9.57 6.93 -5.46
N THR A 174 10.50 6.01 -5.16
CA THR A 174 11.61 5.67 -6.05
C THR A 174 11.09 5.23 -7.42
N ALA A 175 10.11 4.32 -7.47
CA ALA A 175 9.51 3.88 -8.72
C ALA A 175 8.82 5.03 -9.47
N GLN A 176 8.08 5.88 -8.76
CA GLN A 176 7.44 7.07 -9.34
C GLN A 176 8.45 8.05 -9.93
N GLN A 177 9.54 8.34 -9.23
CA GLN A 177 10.56 9.29 -9.70
C GLN A 177 11.28 8.77 -10.94
N ARG A 178 11.60 7.47 -10.99
CA ARG A 178 12.19 6.86 -12.19
C ARG A 178 11.26 6.96 -13.39
N TRP A 179 9.95 6.78 -13.18
CA TRP A 179 8.96 6.99 -14.23
C TRP A 179 8.87 8.46 -14.67
N LYS A 180 8.81 9.42 -13.73
CA LYS A 180 8.79 10.86 -14.01
C LYS A 180 10.03 11.32 -14.80
N ARG A 181 11.19 10.72 -14.53
CA ARG A 181 12.45 10.98 -15.27
C ARG A 181 12.54 10.26 -16.61
N GLY A 182 11.56 9.41 -16.95
CA GLY A 182 11.55 8.64 -18.21
C GLY A 182 12.53 7.47 -18.24
N GLU A 183 13.03 7.02 -17.08
CA GLU A 183 13.94 5.87 -16.99
C GLU A 183 13.22 4.53 -17.14
N ILE A 184 11.94 4.50 -16.76
CA ILE A 184 11.06 3.35 -16.86
C ILE A 184 9.72 3.77 -17.48
N ASP A 185 9.06 2.85 -18.16
CA ASP A 185 7.71 3.06 -18.65
C ASP A 185 6.68 3.07 -17.50
N ARG A 186 5.53 3.71 -17.68
CA ARG A 186 4.44 3.71 -16.69
C ARG A 186 4.00 2.30 -16.27
N PHE A 187 4.05 1.34 -17.19
CA PHE A 187 3.68 -0.05 -16.95
C PHE A 187 4.74 -0.83 -16.15
N GLN A 188 5.94 -0.25 -15.98
CA GLN A 188 7.02 -0.84 -15.20
C GLN A 188 7.02 -0.38 -13.74
N VAL A 189 6.22 0.61 -13.35
CA VAL A 189 6.18 1.12 -11.97
C VAL A 189 5.77 0.04 -10.98
N VAL A 190 4.73 -0.74 -11.29
CA VAL A 190 4.30 -1.87 -10.43
C VAL A 190 5.40 -2.93 -10.34
N THR A 191 6.04 -3.26 -11.46
CA THR A 191 7.16 -4.22 -11.50
C THR A 191 8.32 -3.75 -10.61
N GLN A 192 8.72 -2.48 -10.70
CA GLN A 192 9.78 -1.92 -9.86
C GLN A 192 9.41 -1.93 -8.38
N PHE A 193 8.15 -1.60 -8.05
CA PHE A 193 7.67 -1.68 -6.67
C PHE A 193 7.70 -3.12 -6.13
N VAL A 194 7.24 -4.09 -6.93
CA VAL A 194 7.27 -5.53 -6.57
C VAL A 194 8.71 -6.03 -6.42
N ASP A 195 9.64 -5.59 -7.29
CA ASP A 195 11.06 -5.94 -7.18
C ASP A 195 11.65 -5.47 -5.85
N GLY A 196 11.35 -4.22 -5.45
CA GLY A 196 11.70 -3.70 -4.14
C GLY A 196 11.10 -4.51 -2.99
N LEU A 197 9.81 -4.83 -3.08
CA LEU A 197 9.08 -5.59 -2.06
C LEU A 197 9.60 -7.03 -1.88
N VAL A 198 9.94 -7.72 -2.97
CA VAL A 198 10.36 -9.13 -2.92
C VAL A 198 11.86 -9.29 -2.64
N TYR A 199 12.70 -8.41 -3.18
CA TYR A 199 14.16 -8.52 -3.06
C TYR A 199 14.79 -7.52 -2.09
N ARG A 200 13.98 -6.71 -1.39
CA ARG A 200 14.44 -5.61 -0.51
C ARG A 200 15.44 -4.68 -1.20
N ASP A 201 15.15 -4.33 -2.44
CA ASP A 201 16.00 -3.44 -3.25
C ASP A 201 15.71 -1.97 -2.94
N PHE A 202 16.51 -1.39 -2.04
CA PHE A 202 16.36 -0.01 -1.55
C PHE A 202 17.36 0.98 -2.19
N ASP A 203 17.94 0.66 -3.34
CA ASP A 203 19.06 1.41 -3.91
C ASP A 203 18.76 2.92 -4.13
N GLY A 204 17.48 3.31 -4.27
CA GLY A 204 17.04 4.71 -4.36
C GLY A 204 16.77 5.40 -3.01
N CYS A 205 16.35 4.64 -2.00
CA CYS A 205 15.87 5.16 -0.73
C CYS A 205 16.97 5.63 0.22
N LEU A 206 18.01 4.81 0.32
CA LEU A 206 19.13 5.06 1.21
C LEU A 206 20.16 6.02 0.57
N ALA A 207 19.88 6.51 -0.64
CA ALA A 207 20.84 7.22 -1.45
C ALA A 207 21.05 8.69 -1.09
N SER A 208 20.02 9.37 -0.58
CA SER A 208 20.08 10.81 -0.29
C SER A 208 21.09 11.19 0.80
N ASN A 209 21.53 10.26 1.66
CA ASN A 209 22.34 10.61 2.83
C ASN A 209 23.86 10.45 2.68
N LYS A 210 24.42 10.07 1.51
CA LYS A 210 25.86 9.77 1.44
C LYS A 210 26.56 10.38 0.24
N ASN A 211 27.32 11.45 0.51
CA ASN A 211 28.37 12.04 -0.33
C ASN A 211 29.52 11.06 -0.72
N ASN A 212 29.47 9.80 -0.29
CA ASN A 212 30.48 8.80 -0.62
C ASN A 212 30.03 7.95 -1.83
N LYS A 213 30.53 8.34 -3.01
CA LYS A 213 30.47 7.59 -4.29
C LYS A 213 31.26 6.27 -4.30
N GLN A 214 31.39 5.60 -3.15
CA GLN A 214 32.10 4.32 -3.11
C GLN A 214 31.13 3.22 -3.50
N SER A 215 31.36 2.64 -4.69
CA SER A 215 30.63 1.53 -5.34
C SER A 215 29.73 0.76 -4.37
N ARG A 216 28.44 1.08 -4.38
CA ARG A 216 27.44 0.33 -3.63
C ARG A 216 27.30 -1.04 -4.26
N LYS A 217 27.95 -2.03 -3.65
CA LYS A 217 27.60 -3.43 -3.85
C LYS A 217 26.14 -3.56 -3.43
N LYS A 218 25.28 -3.96 -4.36
CA LYS A 218 23.84 -4.15 -4.14
C LYS A 218 23.65 -5.13 -2.98
N ASN A 219 23.30 -4.63 -1.81
CA ASN A 219 23.05 -5.46 -0.63
C ASN A 219 21.61 -5.97 -0.73
N ILE A 220 21.42 -7.01 -1.53
CA ILE A 220 20.15 -7.75 -1.58
C ILE A 220 20.06 -8.50 -0.25
N ILE A 221 19.14 -8.08 0.63
CA ILE A 221 18.82 -8.81 1.86
C ILE A 221 17.66 -9.75 1.51
N PRO A 222 17.91 -11.05 1.31
CA PRO A 222 16.83 -11.97 0.98
C PRO A 222 15.81 -12.00 2.12
N ILE A 223 14.53 -12.04 1.75
CA ILE A 223 13.45 -12.33 2.67
C ILE A 223 13.74 -13.66 3.37
N ASN A 224 13.85 -13.64 4.70
CA ASN A 224 14.11 -14.82 5.52
C ASN A 224 12.90 -15.19 6.39
N ASN A 225 11.67 -14.96 5.91
CA ASN A 225 10.49 -15.46 6.60
C ASN A 225 10.14 -16.87 6.07
N PRO A 226 10.46 -17.95 6.82
CA PRO A 226 10.22 -19.32 6.36
C PRO A 226 8.74 -19.63 6.14
N ASN A 227 7.83 -18.84 6.74
CA ASN A 227 6.39 -19.08 6.70
C ASN A 227 5.66 -18.26 5.63
N LEU A 228 6.35 -17.35 4.92
CA LEU A 228 5.73 -16.46 3.94
C LEU A 228 4.94 -17.25 2.89
N PHE A 229 5.57 -18.28 2.32
CA PHE A 229 5.00 -19.06 1.22
C PHE A 229 3.82 -19.93 1.65
N SER A 230 3.88 -20.52 2.84
CA SER A 230 2.79 -21.33 3.40
C SER A 230 1.56 -20.51 3.82
N LYS A 231 1.73 -19.20 4.04
CA LYS A 231 0.69 -18.31 4.55
C LYS A 231 0.07 -17.42 3.48
N LEU A 232 0.60 -17.42 2.26
CA LEU A 232 0.13 -16.54 1.20
C LEU A 232 -0.55 -17.34 0.09
N HIS A 233 -1.79 -16.97 -0.20
CA HIS A 233 -2.60 -17.48 -1.30
C HIS A 233 -3.00 -16.32 -2.19
N VAL A 234 -2.41 -16.24 -3.38
CA VAL A 234 -2.65 -15.16 -4.34
C VAL A 234 -3.73 -15.60 -5.33
N LEU A 235 -4.75 -14.78 -5.45
CA LEU A 235 -5.82 -14.91 -6.43
C LEU A 235 -5.46 -14.09 -7.68
N THR A 236 -5.63 -14.70 -8.84
CA THR A 236 -5.45 -14.09 -10.16
C THR A 236 -6.63 -14.46 -11.04
N THR A 237 -6.87 -13.68 -12.09
CA THR A 237 -7.90 -14.01 -13.07
C THR A 237 -7.27 -14.60 -14.33
N ALA A 238 -7.63 -15.82 -14.70
CA ALA A 238 -7.26 -16.42 -15.99
C ALA A 238 -8.43 -16.28 -16.99
N PRO A 239 -8.21 -15.72 -18.19
CA PRO A 239 -9.22 -15.72 -19.24
C PRO A 239 -9.27 -17.11 -19.88
N THR A 240 -10.42 -17.77 -19.77
CA THR A 240 -10.77 -18.98 -20.50
C THR A 240 -11.77 -18.64 -21.62
N MET A 241 -12.06 -19.59 -22.51
CA MET A 241 -12.88 -19.37 -23.72
C MET A 241 -14.27 -18.79 -23.38
N GLY A 242 -14.37 -17.46 -23.37
CA GLY A 242 -15.56 -16.68 -23.01
C GLY A 242 -15.83 -16.51 -21.51
N ARG A 243 -14.91 -16.86 -20.60
CA ARG A 243 -15.13 -16.77 -19.14
C ARG A 243 -13.87 -16.30 -18.39
N ALA A 244 -14.07 -15.63 -17.27
CA ALA A 244 -13.00 -15.36 -16.30
C ALA A 244 -12.99 -16.45 -15.22
N GLU A 245 -11.83 -17.02 -14.92
CA GLU A 245 -11.63 -18.02 -13.88
C GLU A 245 -10.74 -17.48 -12.76
N ALA A 246 -11.16 -17.66 -11.51
CA ALA A 246 -10.34 -17.33 -10.35
C ALA A 246 -9.33 -18.46 -10.14
N VAL A 247 -8.04 -18.12 -10.22
CA VAL A 247 -6.93 -19.04 -10.02
C VAL A 247 -6.22 -18.65 -8.73
N MET A 248 -6.35 -19.50 -7.72
CA MET A 248 -5.66 -19.36 -6.44
C MET A 248 -4.38 -20.18 -6.46
N ARG A 249 -3.25 -19.57 -6.08
CA ARG A 249 -1.94 -20.22 -6.01
C ARG A 249 -1.20 -19.79 -4.76
N SER A 250 -0.23 -20.60 -4.33
CA SER A 250 0.75 -20.23 -3.31
C SER A 250 2.14 -20.30 -3.92
N PRO A 251 2.99 -19.28 -3.68
CA PRO A 251 4.33 -19.27 -4.23
C PRO A 251 5.21 -20.33 -3.55
N THR A 252 6.14 -20.91 -4.29
CA THR A 252 7.16 -21.85 -3.78
C THR A 252 8.56 -21.26 -3.76
N SER A 253 8.74 -20.09 -4.38
CA SER A 253 10.00 -19.35 -4.46
C SER A 253 9.77 -17.84 -4.52
N LEU A 254 10.82 -17.04 -4.32
CA LEU A 254 10.74 -15.57 -4.45
C LEU A 254 10.42 -15.14 -5.89
N ASP A 255 10.97 -15.82 -6.90
CA ASP A 255 10.70 -15.50 -8.30
C ASP A 255 9.25 -15.80 -8.67
N GLU A 256 8.68 -16.89 -8.14
CA GLU A 256 7.26 -17.21 -8.31
C GLU A 256 6.37 -16.20 -7.56
N LEU A 257 6.74 -15.82 -6.34
CA LEU A 257 6.03 -14.76 -5.59
C LEU A 257 6.00 -13.45 -6.39
N ARG A 258 7.16 -12.99 -6.85
CA ARG A 258 7.30 -11.79 -7.68
C ARG A 258 6.38 -11.84 -8.89
N GLU A 259 6.42 -12.95 -9.62
CA GLU A 259 5.58 -13.15 -10.80
C GLU A 259 4.09 -13.09 -10.46
N MET A 260 3.66 -13.79 -9.40
CA MET A 260 2.26 -13.81 -8.96
C MET A 260 1.78 -12.43 -8.49
N LEU A 261 2.64 -11.64 -7.85
CA LEU A 261 2.34 -10.26 -7.44
C LEU A 261 2.15 -9.32 -8.64
N ILE A 262 2.97 -9.47 -9.69
CA ILE A 262 2.79 -8.72 -10.94
C ILE A 262 1.47 -9.13 -11.61
N GLN A 263 1.20 -10.43 -11.72
CA GLN A 263 -0.01 -10.96 -12.34
C GLN A 263 -1.28 -10.49 -11.62
N THR A 264 -1.31 -10.57 -10.30
CA THR A 264 -2.49 -10.18 -9.51
C THR A 264 -2.75 -8.68 -9.48
N ALA A 265 -1.75 -7.84 -9.80
CA ALA A 265 -1.87 -6.40 -9.95
C ALA A 265 -1.97 -5.94 -11.42
N TRP A 266 -2.08 -6.88 -12.37
CA TRP A 266 -2.12 -6.59 -13.80
C TRP A 266 -3.51 -6.18 -14.28
N ILE A 267 -3.74 -4.88 -14.34
CA ILE A 267 -4.96 -4.28 -14.87
C ILE A 267 -4.68 -3.89 -16.33
N PRO A 268 -5.40 -4.48 -17.31
CA PRO A 268 -5.19 -4.19 -18.72
C PRO A 268 -5.21 -2.69 -19.01
N ILE A 269 -4.19 -2.20 -19.71
CA ILE A 269 -4.06 -0.80 -20.18
C ILE A 269 -3.84 0.23 -19.06
N ALA A 270 -4.06 -0.13 -17.79
CA ALA A 270 -3.85 0.75 -16.64
C ALA A 270 -2.47 0.54 -16.02
N THR A 271 -2.19 -0.68 -15.56
CA THR A 271 -0.88 -1.04 -14.97
C THR A 271 -0.06 -1.94 -15.90
N GLY A 272 -0.68 -2.54 -16.91
CA GLY A 272 -0.03 -3.41 -17.88
C GLY A 272 -0.07 -2.90 -19.32
N ASP A 273 0.95 -3.28 -20.10
CA ASP A 273 1.11 -2.96 -21.52
C ASP A 273 0.28 -3.85 -22.47
N GLY A 274 -0.46 -4.82 -21.92
CA GLY A 274 -1.25 -5.80 -22.66
C GLY A 274 -2.48 -6.28 -21.91
N LEU A 275 -3.26 -7.15 -22.56
CA LEU A 275 -4.50 -7.70 -21.99
C LEU A 275 -4.25 -8.66 -20.82
N THR A 276 -3.11 -9.34 -20.80
CA THR A 276 -2.75 -10.31 -19.75
C THR A 276 -1.25 -10.32 -19.54
N HIS A 277 -0.81 -10.60 -18.32
CA HIS A 277 0.57 -10.96 -18.02
C HIS A 277 0.67 -12.48 -17.86
N LYS A 278 1.36 -13.15 -18.81
CA LYS A 278 1.48 -14.62 -18.86
C LYS A 278 0.14 -15.36 -18.72
N GLY A 279 -0.91 -14.85 -19.37
CA GLY A 279 -2.24 -15.45 -19.31
C GLY A 279 -3.02 -15.16 -18.02
N HIS A 280 -2.56 -14.25 -17.17
CA HIS A 280 -3.27 -13.81 -15.97
C HIS A 280 -3.55 -12.30 -16.00
N MET A 281 -4.55 -11.89 -15.24
CA MET A 281 -4.95 -10.51 -14.96
C MET A 281 -5.19 -10.33 -13.46
N ASP A 282 -5.46 -9.09 -13.07
CA ASP A 282 -5.83 -8.72 -11.71
C ASP A 282 -6.94 -9.64 -11.16
N GLY A 283 -6.78 -10.11 -9.92
CA GLY A 283 -7.73 -11.03 -9.30
C GLY A 283 -9.13 -10.44 -9.17
N GLY A 284 -9.25 -9.11 -9.12
CA GLY A 284 -10.54 -8.41 -9.07
C GLY A 284 -11.46 -8.71 -10.26
N PHE A 285 -10.91 -9.09 -11.42
CA PHE A 285 -11.70 -9.51 -12.59
C PHE A 285 -12.41 -10.87 -12.42
N SER A 286 -12.21 -11.56 -11.31
CA SER A 286 -12.92 -12.78 -10.94
C SER A 286 -13.42 -12.77 -9.50
N PHE A 287 -13.60 -11.56 -8.91
CA PHE A 287 -13.95 -11.37 -7.50
C PHE A 287 -15.15 -12.20 -7.06
N TRP A 288 -16.09 -12.41 -7.96
CA TRP A 288 -17.31 -13.18 -7.71
C TRP A 288 -17.12 -14.68 -7.51
N LYS A 289 -15.94 -15.20 -7.85
CA LYS A 289 -15.58 -16.61 -7.67
C LYS A 289 -14.59 -16.81 -6.53
N HIS A 290 -14.28 -15.76 -5.78
CA HIS A 290 -13.31 -15.84 -4.71
C HIS A 290 -13.85 -16.74 -3.57
N PRO A 291 -12.97 -17.46 -2.87
CA PRO A 291 -13.37 -18.31 -1.75
C PRO A 291 -13.82 -17.45 -0.56
N ARG A 292 -14.60 -18.06 0.33
CA ARG A 292 -14.91 -17.46 1.63
C ARG A 292 -13.76 -17.70 2.60
N CYS A 293 -13.48 -16.71 3.45
CA CYS A 293 -12.50 -16.79 4.52
C CYS A 293 -13.16 -16.52 5.87
N THR A 294 -12.49 -16.87 6.97
CA THR A 294 -12.96 -16.62 8.34
C THR A 294 -13.18 -15.13 8.60
N LYS A 295 -12.27 -14.29 8.10
CA LYS A 295 -12.34 -12.82 8.18
C LYS A 295 -12.06 -12.18 6.83
N SER A 296 -12.50 -10.94 6.66
CA SER A 296 -12.29 -10.13 5.45
C SER A 296 -11.88 -8.70 5.80
N VAL A 297 -10.83 -8.21 5.16
CA VAL A 297 -10.41 -6.80 5.24
C VAL A 297 -11.32 -5.97 4.32
N ASN A 298 -12.54 -5.69 4.75
CA ASN A 298 -13.52 -4.94 3.94
C ASN A 298 -13.04 -3.51 3.63
N LEU A 299 -12.99 -3.12 2.36
CA LEU A 299 -12.62 -1.75 1.98
C LEU A 299 -13.85 -0.83 2.03
N PRO A 300 -13.79 0.34 2.69
CA PRO A 300 -14.90 1.26 2.67
C PRO A 300 -15.08 1.85 1.27
N LEU A 301 -16.32 2.11 0.88
CA LEU A 301 -16.66 2.71 -0.43
C LEU A 301 -16.48 4.23 -0.40
N GLU A 302 -15.28 4.67 -0.07
CA GLU A 302 -14.93 6.08 -0.03
C GLU A 302 -14.47 6.56 -1.40
N ALA A 303 -15.03 7.69 -1.85
CA ALA A 303 -14.66 8.32 -3.10
C ALA A 303 -13.15 8.57 -3.20
N GLY A 304 -12.51 8.99 -2.10
CA GLY A 304 -11.07 9.21 -2.02
C GLY A 304 -10.26 7.96 -2.38
N LEU A 305 -10.66 6.79 -1.86
CA LEU A 305 -10.03 5.51 -2.20
C LEU A 305 -10.28 5.14 -3.67
N ILE A 306 -11.53 5.25 -4.15
CA ILE A 306 -11.87 4.84 -5.51
C ILE A 306 -11.15 5.70 -6.55
N PHE A 307 -11.17 7.03 -6.43
CA PHE A 307 -10.56 7.93 -7.41
C PHE A 307 -9.03 7.85 -7.42
N ASN A 308 -8.41 7.46 -6.31
CA ASN A 308 -6.96 7.30 -6.21
C ASN A 308 -6.48 5.87 -6.49
N SER A 309 -7.37 4.93 -6.81
CA SER A 309 -7.01 3.53 -7.06
C SER A 309 -6.03 3.38 -8.23
N LEU A 310 -6.13 4.23 -9.26
CA LEU A 310 -5.22 4.23 -10.42
C LEU A 310 -4.26 5.42 -10.43
N ASN A 311 -4.16 6.16 -9.32
CA ASN A 311 -3.29 7.32 -9.23
C ASN A 311 -1.84 6.89 -8.92
N ILE A 312 -1.11 6.58 -9.99
CA ILE A 312 0.32 6.25 -9.94
C ILE A 312 1.19 7.39 -9.39
N ASN A 313 0.73 8.65 -9.46
CA ASN A 313 1.43 9.83 -8.97
C ASN A 313 0.89 10.28 -7.60
N MET A 314 0.57 9.33 -6.74
CA MET A 314 0.09 9.63 -5.39
C MET A 314 1.23 10.22 -4.55
N PRO A 315 1.06 11.42 -3.97
CA PRO A 315 2.03 11.99 -3.04
C PRO A 315 2.21 11.13 -1.80
N VAL A 316 3.41 11.17 -1.21
CA VAL A 316 3.77 10.39 -0.02
C VAL A 316 2.92 10.78 1.18
N GLU A 317 2.58 12.07 1.32
CA GLU A 317 1.71 12.57 2.38
C GLU A 317 0.32 11.93 2.28
N LYS A 318 -0.18 11.75 1.05
CA LYS A 318 -1.46 11.09 0.83
C LYS A 318 -1.40 9.59 1.15
N ALA A 319 -0.27 8.95 0.87
CA ALA A 319 -0.03 7.57 1.27
C ALA A 319 -0.08 7.41 2.81
N TYR A 320 0.58 8.29 3.56
CA TYR A 320 0.53 8.30 5.03
C TYR A 320 -0.89 8.55 5.56
N GLN A 321 -1.62 9.51 4.99
CA GLN A 321 -3.01 9.75 5.38
C GLN A 321 -3.87 8.49 5.21
N LEU A 322 -3.77 7.80 4.06
CA LEU A 322 -4.53 6.58 3.80
C LEU A 322 -4.10 5.43 4.72
N TRP A 323 -2.81 5.32 5.03
CA TRP A 323 -2.29 4.34 5.98
C TRP A 323 -2.83 4.57 7.40
N ASN A 324 -2.79 5.81 7.90
CA ASN A 324 -3.34 6.19 9.21
C ASN A 324 -4.85 5.90 9.28
N GLN A 325 -5.61 6.27 8.24
CA GLN A 325 -7.03 5.93 8.14
C GLN A 325 -7.26 4.41 8.21
N GLY A 326 -6.40 3.62 7.57
CA GLY A 326 -6.42 2.17 7.69
C GLY A 326 -6.14 1.68 9.11
N MET A 327 -5.15 2.25 9.80
CA MET A 327 -4.85 1.91 11.20
C MET A 327 -6.06 2.17 12.10
N GLU A 328 -6.67 3.35 12.01
CA GLU A 328 -7.85 3.77 12.79
C GLU A 328 -9.07 2.89 12.52
N TYR A 329 -9.26 2.45 11.26
CA TYR A 329 -10.40 1.61 10.90
C TYR A 329 -10.35 0.22 11.56
N GLY A 330 -9.16 -0.27 11.92
CA GLY A 330 -8.99 -1.56 12.59
C GLY A 330 -9.48 -2.76 11.76
N LEU A 331 -9.56 -3.95 12.38
CA LEU A 331 -10.12 -5.15 11.76
C LEU A 331 -11.17 -5.86 12.61
#